data_AF-A0A0U0QM65-F1
#
_entry.id   AF-A0A0U0QM65-F1
#
_cell.length_a   1.000
_cell.length_b   1.000
_cell.length_c   1.000
_cell.angle_alpha   90.00
_cell.angle_beta   90.00
_cell.angle_gamma   90.00
#
_symmetry.space_group_name_H-M   'P 1'
#
loop_
_entity.id
_entity.type
_entity.pdbx_description
1 polymer ?
#
loop_
_entity_poly.entity_id
_entity_poly.type
_entity_poly.pdbx_seq_one_letter_code
_entity_poly.pdbx_strand_id
1 'polypeptide(L)'
;MGKCEPNSVAPTGGAPGNFLSAGGHYHVPGHTGTPASGDLASLQVRGDGSAMLVTTTDAFTMDDLLSGAKTAIIIHAGADNFANIPPERYVQVNGTPGPDETTLTTGDAGKRVACGVIGSG
;
A
#
# COMPACT_ATOMS: atom_id res chain seq x y z
N MET A 1 9.00 -2.23 3.41
CA MET A 1 9.90 -2.90 4.38
C MET A 1 9.29 -4.23 4.78
N GLY A 2 10.09 -5.30 4.90
CA GLY A 2 9.65 -6.62 5.36
C GLY A 2 9.48 -6.69 6.88
N LYS A 3 8.62 -5.82 7.43
CA LYS A 3 8.30 -5.75 8.86
C LYS A 3 6.80 -5.62 9.06
N CYS A 4 6.29 -6.30 10.09
CA CYS A 4 4.86 -6.33 10.45
C CYS A 4 4.64 -6.10 11.94
N GLU A 5 5.30 -5.11 12.53
CA GLU A 5 5.17 -4.82 13.97
C GLU A 5 3.76 -4.29 14.29
N PRO A 6 2.97 -4.94 15.17
CA PRO A 6 1.55 -4.64 15.38
C PRO A 6 1.21 -3.21 15.81
N ASN A 7 2.11 -2.54 16.52
CA ASN A 7 1.99 -1.13 16.89
C ASN A 7 3.36 -0.48 16.73
N SER A 8 3.58 0.19 15.60
CA SER A 8 4.90 0.69 15.19
C SER A 8 4.81 2.10 14.62
N VAL A 9 5.97 2.77 14.56
CA VAL A 9 6.13 4.07 13.90
C VAL A 9 6.63 3.83 12.47
N ALA A 10 6.20 4.65 11.52
CA ALA A 10 6.68 4.56 10.15
C ALA A 10 8.17 4.89 10.05
N PRO A 11 8.90 4.37 9.04
CA PRO A 11 10.30 4.74 8.81
C PRO A 11 10.53 6.26 8.64
N THR A 12 9.51 7.00 8.21
CA THR A 12 9.50 8.46 8.08
C THR A 12 9.14 9.20 9.37
N GLY A 13 8.86 8.48 10.46
CA GLY A 13 8.45 9.03 11.75
C GLY A 13 6.93 9.08 11.94
N GLY A 14 6.47 9.91 12.90
CA GLY A 14 5.06 10.14 13.19
C GLY A 14 4.50 9.34 14.38
N ALA A 15 3.18 9.42 14.55
CA ALA A 15 2.48 8.69 15.60
C ALA A 15 2.46 7.18 15.32
N PRO A 16 2.48 6.33 16.36
CA PRO A 16 2.43 4.89 16.17
C PRO A 16 1.05 4.42 15.68
N GLY A 17 1.04 3.30 14.97
CA GLY A 17 -0.17 2.66 14.49
C GLY A 17 0.08 1.24 13.99
N ASN A 18 -0.97 0.61 13.47
CA ASN A 18 -0.91 -0.77 13.03
C ASN A 18 0.06 -0.93 11.84
N PHE A 19 1.09 -1.76 12.01
CA PHE A 19 1.99 -2.19 10.95
C PHE A 19 2.70 -1.05 10.18
N LEU A 20 2.92 0.12 10.81
CA LEU A 20 3.57 1.26 10.14
C LEU A 20 5.05 1.00 9.84
N SER A 21 5.72 0.11 10.58
CA SER A 21 7.08 -0.36 10.31
C SER A 21 7.27 -0.93 8.88
N ALA A 22 6.18 -1.33 8.20
CA ALA A 22 6.20 -1.77 6.81
C ALA A 22 6.53 -0.63 5.81
N GLY A 23 6.37 0.64 6.19
CA GLY A 23 6.53 1.79 5.29
C GLY A 23 5.31 2.04 4.40
N GLY A 24 5.46 2.86 3.36
CA GLY A 24 4.45 3.10 2.32
C GLY A 24 4.44 2.02 1.24
N HIS A 25 3.72 2.28 0.15
CA HIS A 25 3.65 1.35 -0.99
C HIS A 25 5.03 1.09 -1.60
N TYR A 26 5.21 -0.13 -2.12
CA TYR A 26 6.50 -0.56 -2.67
C TYR A 26 6.72 0.04 -4.07
N HIS A 27 7.91 0.57 -4.29
CA HIS A 27 8.39 0.96 -5.61
C HIS A 27 9.65 0.16 -5.93
N VAL A 28 9.71 -0.41 -7.13
CA VAL A 28 10.99 -0.96 -7.63
C VAL A 28 12.01 0.18 -7.78
N PRO A 29 13.31 -0.12 -7.69
CA PRO A 29 14.35 0.90 -7.84
C PRO A 29 14.17 1.73 -9.12
N GLY A 30 14.16 3.06 -8.98
CA GLY A 30 14.00 3.99 -10.09
C GLY A 30 12.54 4.35 -10.45
N HIS A 31 11.54 3.71 -9.84
CA HIS A 31 10.13 4.07 -10.02
C HIS A 31 9.67 5.06 -8.95
N THR A 32 9.04 6.15 -9.36
CA THR A 32 8.47 7.17 -8.46
C THR A 32 7.05 7.61 -8.85
N GLY A 33 6.48 7.02 -9.91
CA GLY A 33 5.14 7.34 -10.39
C GLY A 33 4.02 6.67 -9.59
N THR A 34 2.79 6.99 -9.97
CA THR A 34 1.55 6.40 -9.46
C THR A 34 0.82 5.69 -10.61
N PRO A 35 0.27 4.48 -10.42
CA PRO A 35 0.31 3.67 -9.20
C PRO A 35 1.72 3.22 -8.83
N ALA A 36 1.96 2.94 -7.55
CA ALA A 36 3.22 2.35 -7.11
C ALA A 36 3.36 0.93 -7.65
N SER A 37 4.59 0.42 -7.76
CA SER A 37 4.84 -0.93 -8.29
C SER A 37 4.15 -2.01 -7.44
N GLY A 38 4.04 -1.78 -6.13
CA GLY A 38 3.39 -2.66 -5.16
C GLY A 38 1.88 -2.47 -5.02
N ASP A 39 1.26 -1.60 -5.82
CA ASP A 39 -0.20 -1.46 -5.83
C ASP A 39 -0.81 -2.68 -6.52
N LEU A 40 -1.55 -3.48 -5.76
CA LEU A 40 -2.16 -4.72 -6.24
C LEU A 40 -3.67 -4.56 -6.35
N ALA A 41 -4.31 -5.42 -7.16
CA ALA A 41 -5.75 -5.49 -7.23
C ALA A 41 -6.39 -5.65 -5.84
N SER A 42 -7.50 -4.99 -5.59
CA SER A 42 -8.15 -5.02 -4.27
C SER A 42 -8.71 -6.42 -3.96
N LEU A 43 -8.40 -6.92 -2.76
CA LEU A 43 -8.95 -8.16 -2.22
C LEU A 43 -10.41 -7.93 -1.76
N GLN A 44 -11.35 -8.64 -2.35
CA GLN A 44 -12.76 -8.57 -1.95
C GLN A 44 -13.09 -9.61 -0.89
N VAL A 45 -13.65 -9.15 0.24
CA VAL A 45 -14.10 -10.01 1.33
C VAL A 45 -15.58 -10.31 1.16
N ARG A 46 -15.96 -11.59 1.15
CA ARG A 46 -17.35 -12.05 1.04
C ARG A 46 -18.10 -11.85 2.37
N GLY A 47 -19.43 -11.97 2.33
CA GLY A 47 -20.27 -11.84 3.52
C GLY A 47 -19.99 -12.88 4.63
N ASP A 48 -19.31 -13.99 4.30
CA ASP A 48 -18.84 -14.99 5.26
C ASP A 48 -17.45 -14.67 5.86
N GLY A 49 -16.87 -13.52 5.51
CA GLY A 49 -15.56 -13.07 5.98
C GLY A 49 -14.36 -13.66 5.22
N SER A 50 -14.58 -14.52 4.24
CA SER A 50 -13.50 -15.13 3.46
C SER A 50 -13.16 -14.34 2.20
N ALA A 51 -11.91 -14.42 1.76
CA ALA A 51 -11.42 -13.75 0.57
C ALA A 51 -10.32 -14.58 -0.12
N MET A 52 -10.28 -14.53 -1.45
CA MET A 52 -9.19 -15.08 -2.24
C MET A 52 -8.98 -14.20 -3.46
N LEU A 53 -7.74 -13.79 -3.68
CA LEU A 53 -7.31 -13.07 -4.87
C LEU A 53 -6.13 -13.82 -5.47
N VAL A 54 -6.22 -14.11 -6.76
CA VAL A 54 -5.09 -14.53 -7.59
C VAL A 54 -4.93 -13.46 -8.65
N THR A 55 -3.77 -12.82 -8.68
CA THR A 55 -3.45 -11.76 -9.63
C THR A 55 -2.06 -11.98 -10.20
N THR A 56 -1.81 -11.39 -11.36
CA THR A 56 -0.51 -11.35 -12.02
C THR A 56 -0.10 -9.91 -12.23
N THR A 57 1.18 -9.61 -12.07
CA THR A 57 1.76 -8.29 -12.35
C THR A 57 3.17 -8.49 -12.88
N ASP A 58 3.59 -7.60 -13.78
CA ASP A 58 4.95 -7.48 -14.29
C ASP A 58 5.67 -6.25 -13.71
N ALA A 59 5.06 -5.55 -12.75
CA ALA A 59 5.60 -4.35 -12.13
C ALA A 59 6.82 -4.60 -11.22
N PHE A 60 7.06 -5.86 -10.82
CA PHE A 60 8.22 -6.29 -10.04
C PHE A 60 8.48 -7.79 -10.23
N THR A 61 9.69 -8.22 -9.88
CA THR A 61 10.10 -9.63 -9.82
C THR A 61 10.14 -10.16 -8.39
N MET A 62 10.35 -11.47 -8.21
CA MET A 62 10.57 -12.04 -6.87
C MET A 62 11.83 -11.48 -6.21
N ASP A 63 12.89 -11.26 -6.99
CA ASP A 63 14.16 -10.74 -6.48
C ASP A 63 14.00 -9.32 -5.93
N ASP A 64 13.19 -8.49 -6.60
CA ASP A 64 12.84 -7.15 -6.13
C ASP A 64 12.21 -7.20 -4.73
N LEU A 65 11.28 -8.13 -4.50
CA LEU A 65 10.57 -8.31 -3.24
C LEU A 65 11.45 -8.82 -2.09
N LEU A 66 12.45 -9.65 -2.41
CA LEU A 66 13.35 -10.29 -1.45
C LEU A 66 14.63 -9.49 -1.18
N SER A 67 14.96 -8.54 -2.05
CA SER A 67 16.16 -7.71 -1.93
C SER A 67 16.11 -6.75 -0.73
N GLY A 68 17.28 -6.31 -0.28
CA GLY A 68 17.42 -5.25 0.72
C GLY A 68 16.67 -5.53 2.02
N ALA A 69 15.81 -4.58 2.43
CA ALA A 69 15.00 -4.68 3.64
C ALA A 69 13.76 -5.59 3.50
N LYS A 70 13.66 -6.33 2.39
CA LYS A 70 12.51 -7.15 1.99
C LYS A 70 11.22 -6.33 1.90
N THR A 71 10.14 -7.01 1.54
CA THR A 71 8.79 -6.43 1.41
C THR A 71 7.80 -7.16 2.31
N ALA A 72 6.65 -6.52 2.52
CA ALA A 72 5.51 -7.10 3.22
C ALA A 72 4.25 -6.81 2.42
N ILE A 73 3.29 -7.72 2.45
CA ILE A 73 1.94 -7.51 1.94
C ILE A 73 1.07 -6.94 3.06
N ILE A 74 0.29 -5.90 2.75
CA ILE A 74 -0.62 -5.24 3.68
C ILE A 74 -2.05 -5.40 3.15
N ILE A 75 -2.98 -5.72 4.05
CA ILE A 75 -4.42 -5.62 3.78
C ILE A 75 -4.95 -4.43 4.58
N HIS A 76 -5.68 -3.55 3.92
CA HIS A 76 -6.33 -2.39 4.51
C HIS A 76 -7.79 -2.68 4.87
N ALA A 77 -8.37 -1.82 5.71
CA ALA A 77 -9.77 -1.93 6.13
C ALA A 77 -10.77 -1.57 5.02
N GLY A 78 -10.37 -0.67 4.12
CA GLY A 78 -11.16 -0.20 2.97
C GLY A 78 -10.52 -0.58 1.64
N ALA A 79 -11.24 -0.25 0.56
CA ALA A 79 -10.74 -0.42 -0.80
C ALA A 79 -9.71 0.67 -1.15
N ASP A 80 -8.72 0.29 -1.95
CA ASP A 80 -7.71 1.20 -2.50
C ASP A 80 -8.33 2.02 -3.65
N ASN A 81 -8.10 3.33 -3.66
CA ASN A 81 -8.53 4.21 -4.74
C ASN A 81 -7.47 4.41 -5.83
N PHE A 82 -6.24 3.93 -5.63
CA PHE A 82 -5.07 4.02 -6.53
C PHE A 82 -4.76 5.45 -6.98
N ALA A 83 -5.08 6.43 -6.14
CA ALA A 83 -5.03 7.85 -6.46
C ALA A 83 -5.87 8.26 -7.68
N ASN A 84 -6.95 7.53 -7.98
CA ASN A 84 -7.90 7.87 -9.05
C ASN A 84 -8.78 9.08 -8.67
N ILE A 85 -8.16 10.25 -8.59
CA ILE A 85 -8.80 11.54 -8.29
C ILE A 85 -8.54 12.48 -9.47
N PRO A 86 -9.42 12.53 -10.49
CA PRO A 86 -9.24 13.40 -11.67
C PRO A 86 -9.16 14.88 -11.30
N PRO A 87 -8.03 15.56 -11.54
CA PRO A 87 -7.80 16.94 -11.08
C PRO A 87 -8.69 17.95 -11.81
N GLU A 88 -9.25 17.61 -12.97
CA GLU A 88 -10.16 18.48 -13.71
C GLU A 88 -11.57 18.52 -13.09
N ARG A 89 -11.90 17.57 -12.21
CA ARG A 89 -13.24 17.40 -11.63
C ARG A 89 -13.28 17.50 -10.11
N TYR A 90 -12.18 17.19 -9.43
CA TYR A 90 -12.12 17.11 -7.98
C TYR A 90 -10.96 17.94 -7.42
N VAL A 91 -11.27 18.70 -6.37
CA VAL A 91 -10.31 19.53 -5.64
C VAL A 91 -10.32 19.14 -4.17
N GLN A 92 -9.14 19.15 -3.56
CA GLN A 92 -8.96 19.00 -2.14
C GLN A 92 -9.60 20.18 -1.39
N VAL A 93 -9.79 20.03 -0.08
CA VAL A 93 -10.36 21.07 0.79
C VAL A 93 -9.55 22.37 0.80
N ASN A 94 -8.25 22.30 0.52
CA ASN A 94 -7.34 23.44 0.41
C ASN A 94 -7.34 24.09 -0.99
N GLY A 95 -8.12 23.57 -1.94
CA GLY A 95 -8.19 24.03 -3.33
C GLY A 95 -7.19 23.39 -4.29
N THR A 96 -6.28 22.51 -3.83
CA THR A 96 -5.34 21.80 -4.69
C THR A 96 -6.07 20.72 -5.51
N PRO A 97 -5.93 20.70 -6.85
CA PRO A 97 -6.50 19.64 -7.68
C PRO A 97 -5.82 18.28 -7.46
N GLY A 98 -6.59 17.20 -7.58
CA GLY A 98 -6.06 15.82 -7.61
C GLY A 98 -5.73 15.23 -6.22
N PRO A 99 -5.04 14.07 -6.19
CA PRO A 99 -4.76 13.32 -4.96
C PRO A 99 -3.75 14.04 -4.07
N ASP A 100 -3.91 13.91 -2.75
CA ASP A 100 -2.92 14.39 -1.79
C ASP A 100 -1.85 13.32 -1.48
N GLU A 101 -0.86 13.66 -0.66
CA GLU A 101 0.22 12.74 -0.29
C GLU A 101 -0.28 11.48 0.45
N THR A 102 -1.36 11.59 1.23
CA THR A 102 -1.97 10.45 1.91
C THR A 102 -2.59 9.51 0.89
N THR A 103 -3.35 10.05 -0.07
CA THR A 103 -3.91 9.29 -1.18
C THR A 103 -2.80 8.60 -1.98
N LEU A 104 -1.75 9.32 -2.35
CA LEU A 104 -0.63 8.80 -3.15
C LEU A 104 0.14 7.66 -2.47
N THR A 105 0.16 7.62 -1.13
CA THR A 105 0.98 6.68 -0.36
C THR A 105 0.19 5.53 0.28
N THR A 106 -1.15 5.64 0.35
CA THR A 106 -2.00 4.67 1.06
C THR A 106 -3.30 4.30 0.34
N GLY A 107 -3.60 4.95 -0.78
CA GLY A 107 -4.82 4.67 -1.54
C GLY A 107 -6.13 5.05 -0.82
N ASP A 108 -6.05 5.86 0.24
CA ASP A 108 -7.15 6.19 1.16
C ASP A 108 -7.91 4.98 1.72
N ALA A 109 -7.24 3.83 1.79
CA ALA A 109 -7.85 2.55 2.18
C ALA A 109 -8.04 2.41 3.71
N GLY A 110 -7.71 3.44 4.49
CA GLY A 110 -7.83 3.45 5.95
C GLY A 110 -6.78 2.59 6.66
N LYS A 111 -7.12 2.09 7.86
CA LYS A 111 -6.18 1.37 8.73
C LYS A 111 -5.67 0.07 8.09
N ARG A 112 -4.44 -0.33 8.43
CA ARG A 112 -3.86 -1.64 8.10
C ARG A 112 -4.41 -2.70 9.06
N VAL A 113 -5.05 -3.74 8.51
CA VAL A 113 -5.73 -4.80 9.30
C VAL A 113 -4.96 -6.11 9.33
N ALA A 114 -4.12 -6.37 8.33
CA ALA A 114 -3.22 -7.52 8.31
C ALA A 114 -1.91 -7.17 7.60
N CYS A 115 -0.85 -7.88 7.98
CA CYS A 115 0.48 -7.74 7.40
C CYS A 115 1.15 -9.11 7.33
N GLY A 116 1.80 -9.41 6.21
CA GLY A 116 2.63 -10.60 6.05
C GLY A 116 3.98 -10.26 5.41
N VAL A 117 5.08 -10.60 6.05
CA VAL A 117 6.42 -10.43 5.45
C VAL A 117 6.57 -11.44 4.30
N ILE A 118 7.02 -10.96 3.14
CA ILE A 118 7.30 -11.81 1.99
C ILE A 118 8.70 -12.40 2.17
N GLY A 119 8.80 -13.72 2.10
CA GLY A 119 10.06 -14.46 2.22
C GLY A 119 10.12 -15.64 1.26
N SER A 120 11.32 -16.20 1.11
CA SER A 120 11.49 -17.55 0.59
C SER A 120 10.93 -18.51 1.64
N GLY A 121 9.81 -19.16 1.35
CA GLY A 121 9.09 -20.05 2.28
C GLY A 121 9.94 -21.16 2.89
#